data_AF-A0A7C7WP28-F1
#
_entry.id   AF-A0A7C7WP28-F1
#
_cell.length_a   1.000
_cell.length_b   1.000
_cell.length_c   1.000
_cell.angle_alpha   90.00
_cell.angle_beta   90.00
_cell.angle_gamma   90.00
#
_symmetry.space_group_name_H-M   'P 1'
#
loop_
_entity.id
_entity.type
_entity.pdbx_description
1 polymer ?
#
loop_
_entity_poly.entity_id
_entity_poly.type
_entity_poly.pdbx_seq_one_letter_code
_entity_poly.pdbx_strand_id
1 'polypeptide(L)'
;MARLLVRALIPDALPGTSLDDSMTSPLAYDRIDRAGSDARIRLNSMVVSARHLGDPDASRGVEITYVRDGKAEKVRADHCVMACYNGVIPHLCPELSNEQQAALMYGVKMPLVYTNVLIRNWTAFTNLGISRVSAPGMYHTGVNLGRSVQFGDYQPSTSPDEPMILHMTRTPCAPGHPKKEQHRLGRADLLATTFETFERNIRDQLGRSLAGGGFDAARDIEAITVNRWPHGYAYSYNTLDDPIEWALFAPDD
;
A
#
# COMPACT_ATOMS: atom_id res chain seq x y z
N MET A 1 7.91 9.49 -4.70
CA MET A 1 7.81 10.30 -3.47
C MET A 1 8.81 9.91 -2.40
N ALA A 2 8.76 8.69 -1.83
CA ALA A 2 9.67 8.29 -0.73
C ALA A 2 11.17 8.52 -1.04
N ARG A 3 11.62 8.14 -2.25
CA ARG A 3 13.02 8.34 -2.68
C ARG A 3 13.43 9.81 -2.72
N LEU A 4 12.52 10.70 -3.14
CA LEU A 4 12.76 12.15 -3.15
C LEU A 4 12.82 12.73 -1.73
N LEU A 5 12.00 12.21 -0.80
CA LEU A 5 12.09 12.59 0.61
C LEU A 5 13.44 12.19 1.22
N VAL A 6 13.89 10.95 0.96
CA VAL A 6 15.21 10.48 1.41
C VAL A 6 16.31 11.36 0.82
N ARG A 7 16.25 11.70 -0.47
CA ARG A 7 17.20 12.62 -1.10
C ARG A 7 17.20 14.00 -0.43
N ALA A 8 16.04 14.55 -0.11
CA ALA A 8 15.95 15.86 0.53
C ALA A 8 16.56 15.86 1.95
N LEU A 9 16.35 14.78 2.70
CA LEU A 9 16.84 14.64 4.08
C LEU A 9 18.31 14.20 4.17
N ILE A 10 18.73 13.33 3.25
CA ILE A 10 20.04 12.68 3.25
C ILE A 10 20.55 12.63 1.79
N PRO A 11 21.00 13.77 1.21
CA PRO A 11 21.38 13.85 -0.20
C PRO A 11 22.46 12.83 -0.60
N ASP A 12 23.41 12.58 0.30
CA ASP A 12 24.48 11.61 0.08
C ASP A 12 23.95 10.19 -0.12
N ALA A 13 22.78 9.84 0.42
CA ALA A 13 22.19 8.51 0.25
C ALA A 13 21.59 8.28 -1.14
N LEU A 14 21.14 9.34 -1.81
CA LEU A 14 20.56 9.28 -3.14
C LEU A 14 20.95 10.51 -3.97
N PRO A 15 22.17 10.51 -4.55
CA PRO A 15 22.63 11.63 -5.36
C PRO A 15 21.75 11.84 -6.62
N GLY A 16 21.91 12.99 -7.25
CA GLY A 16 21.11 13.41 -8.41
C GLY A 16 20.01 14.41 -8.05
N THR A 17 19.35 14.94 -9.07
CA THR A 17 18.38 16.04 -8.95
C THR A 17 17.14 15.86 -9.84
N SER A 18 17.15 14.87 -10.73
CA SER A 18 16.07 14.60 -11.68
C SER A 18 15.12 13.52 -11.19
N LEU A 19 13.98 13.39 -11.86
CA LEU A 19 13.07 12.27 -11.64
C LEU A 19 13.74 10.95 -12.06
N ASP A 20 14.41 10.94 -13.23
CA ASP A 20 15.04 9.75 -13.80
C ASP A 20 16.12 9.19 -12.90
N ASP A 21 17.09 10.01 -12.47
CA ASP A 21 18.13 9.56 -11.54
C ASP A 21 17.53 9.10 -10.21
N SER A 22 16.43 9.72 -9.76
CA SER A 22 15.73 9.30 -8.56
C SER A 22 15.11 7.93 -8.77
N MET A 23 14.69 7.51 -9.95
CA MET A 23 14.07 6.19 -10.13
C MET A 23 15.10 5.09 -10.36
N THR A 24 16.17 5.37 -11.08
CA THR A 24 17.12 4.34 -11.54
C THR A 24 18.32 4.16 -10.62
N SER A 25 18.72 5.17 -9.85
CA SER A 25 19.94 5.08 -9.04
C SER A 25 19.78 4.11 -7.86
N PRO A 26 20.79 3.30 -7.51
CA PRO A 26 20.76 2.53 -6.28
C PRO A 26 20.75 3.47 -5.06
N LEU A 27 19.96 3.13 -4.03
CA LEU A 27 19.99 3.86 -2.76
C LEU A 27 21.16 3.37 -1.92
N ALA A 28 22.00 4.28 -1.42
CA ALA A 28 23.12 3.93 -0.55
C ALA A 28 22.64 3.76 0.91
N TYR A 29 22.17 2.54 1.22
CA TYR A 29 21.61 2.19 2.54
C TYR A 29 22.62 2.29 3.69
N ASP A 30 23.92 2.25 3.42
CA ASP A 30 24.98 2.47 4.43
C ASP A 30 25.07 3.95 4.89
N ARG A 31 24.33 4.85 4.23
CA ARG A 31 24.37 6.29 4.48
C ARG A 31 23.19 6.80 5.29
N ILE A 32 22.07 6.10 5.26
CA ILE A 32 20.81 6.62 5.80
C ILE A 32 20.75 6.62 7.34
N ASP A 33 21.61 5.87 8.05
CA ASP A 33 21.63 5.82 9.53
C ASP A 33 23.04 6.08 10.11
N ARG A 34 23.71 7.16 9.67
CA ARG A 34 25.04 7.53 10.18
C ARG A 34 24.96 8.42 11.42
N ALA A 35 25.88 8.21 12.36
CA ALA A 35 26.03 9.11 13.49
C ALA A 35 26.53 10.48 13.01
N GLY A 36 26.00 11.56 13.60
CA GLY A 36 26.35 12.93 13.23
C GLY A 36 25.55 13.52 12.06
N SER A 37 24.71 12.74 11.38
CA SER A 37 23.78 13.26 10.37
C SER A 37 22.60 14.00 11.03
N ASP A 38 22.17 15.12 10.43
CA ASP A 38 20.99 15.88 10.87
C ASP A 38 19.70 15.05 10.80
N ALA A 39 19.60 14.15 9.82
CA ALA A 39 18.52 13.19 9.67
C ALA A 39 19.06 11.76 9.60
N ARG A 40 18.38 10.83 10.28
CA ARG A 40 18.71 9.41 10.30
C ARG A 40 17.46 8.57 10.07
N ILE A 41 17.52 7.66 9.11
CA ILE A 41 16.48 6.70 8.79
C ILE A 41 17.02 5.31 9.12
N ARG A 42 16.55 4.77 10.24
CA ARG A 42 16.89 3.42 10.68
C ARG A 42 15.84 2.42 10.21
N LEU A 43 16.23 1.52 9.32
CA LEU A 43 15.37 0.44 8.84
C LEU A 43 15.36 -0.75 9.82
N ASN A 44 14.43 -1.68 9.61
CA ASN A 44 14.30 -2.92 10.40
C ASN A 44 14.25 -2.67 11.93
N SER A 45 13.62 -1.55 12.32
CA SER A 45 13.52 -1.10 13.71
C SER A 45 12.07 -0.86 14.06
N MET A 46 11.40 -1.90 14.55
CA MET A 46 9.97 -1.86 14.86
C MET A 46 9.75 -1.22 16.23
N VAL A 47 9.13 -0.05 16.27
CA VAL A 47 8.73 0.57 17.54
C VAL A 47 7.68 -0.31 18.22
N VAL A 48 7.89 -0.57 19.50
CA VAL A 48 6.98 -1.36 20.36
C VAL A 48 6.45 -0.55 21.54
N SER A 49 7.05 0.59 21.87
CA SER A 49 6.51 1.52 22.85
C SER A 49 7.05 2.94 22.66
N ALA A 50 6.21 3.94 22.89
CA ALA A 50 6.58 5.35 23.04
C ALA A 50 5.86 5.91 24.29
N ARG A 51 6.61 6.54 25.19
CA ARG A 51 6.11 7.02 26.49
C ARG A 51 6.79 8.30 26.91
N HIS A 52 6.11 9.14 27.68
CA HIS A 52 6.74 10.31 28.29
C HIS A 52 7.79 9.90 29.34
N LEU A 53 8.82 10.72 29.49
CA LEU A 53 9.80 10.58 30.57
C LEU A 53 9.22 11.16 31.87
N GLY A 54 8.50 10.34 32.62
CA GLY A 54 7.86 10.73 33.88
C GLY A 54 6.37 11.02 33.71
N ASP A 55 5.87 12.04 34.40
CA ASP A 55 4.48 12.46 34.29
C ASP A 55 4.19 13.06 32.89
N PRO A 56 3.24 12.51 32.12
CA PRO A 56 2.88 13.03 30.80
C PRO A 56 2.56 14.54 30.78
N ASP A 57 1.96 15.09 31.84
CA ASP A 57 1.53 16.49 31.89
C ASP A 57 2.69 17.46 32.20
N ALA A 58 3.81 16.96 32.72
CA ALA A 58 4.99 17.74 33.08
C ALA A 58 6.27 17.34 32.32
N SER A 59 6.20 16.29 31.51
CA SER A 59 7.36 15.73 30.82
C SER A 59 7.90 16.67 29.74
N ARG A 60 9.23 16.64 29.57
CA ARG A 60 9.95 17.35 28.50
C ARG A 60 10.58 16.42 27.48
N GLY A 61 10.26 15.13 27.53
CA GLY A 61 10.80 14.19 26.59
C GLY A 61 10.04 12.88 26.55
N VAL A 62 10.44 12.06 25.58
CA VAL A 62 9.83 10.78 25.26
C VAL A 62 10.91 9.71 25.19
N GLU A 63 10.63 8.54 25.73
CA GLU A 63 11.42 7.32 25.54
C GLU A 63 10.70 6.42 24.53
N ILE A 64 11.41 6.07 23.47
CA ILE A 64 10.93 5.16 22.43
C ILE A 64 11.72 3.87 22.54
N THR A 65 10.99 2.76 22.65
CA THR A 65 11.56 1.41 22.59
C THR A 65 11.25 0.80 21.22
N TYR A 66 12.28 0.30 20.54
CA TYR A 66 12.14 -0.44 19.29
C TYR A 66 12.91 -1.76 19.33
N VAL A 67 12.50 -2.70 18.50
CA VAL A 67 13.18 -4.00 18.33
C VAL A 67 13.93 -4.01 17.01
N ARG A 68 15.20 -4.38 17.07
CA ARG A 68 16.10 -4.60 15.92
C ARG A 68 16.97 -5.82 16.20
N ASP A 69 17.12 -6.71 15.22
CA ASP A 69 17.93 -7.93 15.34
C ASP A 69 17.61 -8.76 16.59
N GLY A 70 16.32 -8.83 16.93
CA GLY A 70 15.81 -9.55 18.10
C GLY A 70 16.11 -8.90 19.45
N LYS A 71 16.67 -7.68 19.48
CA LYS A 71 17.01 -6.94 20.70
C LYS A 71 16.18 -5.68 20.82
N ALA A 72 15.74 -5.39 22.05
CA ALA A 72 15.10 -4.13 22.37
C ALA A 72 16.16 -3.04 22.61
N GLU A 73 16.01 -1.91 21.94
CA GLU A 73 16.84 -0.73 22.09
C GLU A 73 15.95 0.47 22.48
N LYS A 74 16.55 1.46 23.15
CA LYS A 74 15.86 2.67 23.61
C LYS A 74 16.51 3.92 23.02
N VAL A 75 15.69 4.88 22.63
CA VAL A 75 16.11 6.24 22.26
C VAL A 75 15.26 7.25 23.01
N ARG A 76 15.87 8.40 23.34
CA ARG A 76 15.19 9.53 23.96
C ARG A 76 15.18 10.71 23.01
N ALA A 77 14.07 11.45 22.99
CA ALA A 77 13.90 12.66 22.20
C ALA A 77 13.02 13.64 22.96
N ASP A 78 13.02 14.91 22.56
CA ASP A 78 12.13 15.92 23.14
C ASP A 78 10.69 15.72 22.64
N HIS A 79 10.53 15.27 21.39
CA HIS A 79 9.24 15.03 20.74
C HIS A 79 9.23 13.74 19.92
N CYS A 80 8.05 13.14 19.75
CA CYS A 80 7.81 11.98 18.88
C CYS A 80 6.59 12.23 17.99
N VAL A 81 6.72 11.92 16.69
CA VAL A 81 5.60 11.94 15.73
C VAL A 81 5.27 10.50 15.34
N MET A 82 4.05 10.06 15.64
CA MET A 82 3.56 8.71 15.32
C MET A 82 3.03 8.64 13.88
N ALA A 83 3.93 8.65 12.89
CA ALA A 83 3.60 8.58 11.46
C ALA A 83 3.33 7.15 10.95
N CYS A 84 2.58 6.34 11.71
CA CYS A 84 2.27 4.94 11.38
C CYS A 84 0.77 4.73 11.14
N TYR A 85 0.36 3.48 10.93
CA TYR A 85 -1.07 3.15 10.91
C TYR A 85 -1.72 3.53 12.25
N ASN A 86 -2.71 4.44 12.18
CA ASN A 86 -3.45 4.97 13.33
C ASN A 86 -3.94 3.90 14.31
N GLY A 87 -4.48 2.77 13.79
CA GLY A 87 -5.00 1.70 14.64
C GLY A 87 -3.94 0.93 15.44
N VAL A 88 -2.64 1.15 15.18
CA VAL A 88 -1.55 0.56 15.97
C VAL A 88 -1.12 1.47 17.11
N ILE A 89 -1.35 2.78 16.99
CA ILE A 89 -0.87 3.78 17.96
C ILE A 89 -1.35 3.51 19.40
N PRO A 90 -2.62 3.13 19.66
CA PRO A 90 -3.07 2.80 21.02
C PRO A 90 -2.26 1.68 21.70
N HIS A 91 -1.67 0.78 20.90
CA HIS A 91 -0.83 -0.30 21.41
C HIS A 91 0.63 0.11 21.66
N LEU A 92 1.07 1.22 21.05
CA LEU A 92 2.43 1.75 21.18
C LEU A 92 2.52 2.83 22.27
N CYS A 93 1.47 3.64 22.41
CA CYS A 93 1.37 4.75 23.34
C CYS A 93 0.18 4.53 24.30
N PRO A 94 0.38 3.80 25.40
CA PRO A 94 -0.71 3.49 26.35
C PRO A 94 -1.16 4.70 27.19
N GLU A 95 -0.42 5.81 27.13
CA GLU A 95 -0.72 7.06 27.84
C GLU A 95 -1.82 7.89 27.17
N LEU A 96 -2.27 7.49 25.97
CA LEU A 96 -3.38 8.14 25.27
C LEU A 96 -4.68 8.00 26.06
N SER A 97 -5.48 9.07 26.05
CA SER A 97 -6.81 9.03 26.66
C SER A 97 -7.72 8.04 25.94
N ASN A 98 -8.75 7.54 26.64
CA ASN A 98 -9.74 6.63 26.04
C ASN A 98 -10.40 7.24 24.80
N GLU A 99 -10.60 8.56 24.79
CA GLU A 99 -11.16 9.29 23.65
C GLU A 99 -10.22 9.26 22.44
N GLN A 100 -8.94 9.55 22.63
CA GLN A 100 -7.93 9.47 21.55
C GLN A 100 -7.80 8.05 21.02
N GLN A 101 -7.80 7.04 21.90
CA GLN A 101 -7.77 5.64 21.49
C GLN A 101 -9.01 5.27 20.65
N ALA A 102 -10.20 5.69 21.07
CA ALA A 102 -11.43 5.45 20.32
C ALA A 102 -11.42 6.12 18.94
N ALA A 103 -10.96 7.37 18.86
CA ALA A 103 -10.83 8.11 17.60
C ALA A 103 -9.84 7.44 16.64
N LEU A 104 -8.67 7.04 17.14
CA LEU A 104 -7.65 6.33 16.36
C LEU A 104 -8.14 4.97 15.85
N MET A 105 -9.03 4.29 16.57
CA MET A 105 -9.57 2.99 16.18
C MET A 105 -10.83 3.08 15.31
N TYR A 106 -11.42 4.26 15.15
CA TYR A 106 -12.69 4.46 14.44
C TYR A 106 -12.60 4.03 12.96
N GLY A 107 -11.54 4.47 12.28
CA GLY A 107 -11.32 4.25 10.86
C GLY A 107 -10.82 2.84 10.56
N VAL A 108 -11.74 1.90 10.36
CA VAL A 108 -11.40 0.55 9.89
C VAL A 108 -10.94 0.63 8.43
N LYS A 109 -9.66 0.32 8.18
CA LYS A 109 -9.08 0.39 6.84
C LYS A 109 -9.71 -0.61 5.87
N MET A 110 -9.85 -0.19 4.62
CA MET A 110 -10.38 -1.04 3.55
C MET A 110 -9.29 -2.00 3.04
N PRO A 111 -9.57 -3.31 2.96
CA PRO A 111 -8.66 -4.26 2.34
C PRO A 111 -8.57 -4.02 0.83
N LEU A 112 -7.39 -4.17 0.27
CA LEU A 112 -7.10 -3.91 -1.14
C LEU A 112 -6.14 -4.94 -1.70
N VAL A 113 -6.37 -5.32 -2.95
CA VAL A 113 -5.47 -6.18 -3.72
C VAL A 113 -5.18 -5.53 -5.05
N TYR A 114 -3.89 -5.44 -5.36
CA TYR A 114 -3.40 -5.15 -6.70
C TYR A 114 -2.67 -6.38 -7.23
N THR A 115 -3.14 -6.87 -8.37
CA THR A 115 -2.56 -8.00 -9.06
C THR A 115 -1.93 -7.51 -10.36
N ASN A 116 -0.67 -7.89 -10.56
CA ASN A 116 0.05 -7.70 -11.81
C ASN A 116 0.16 -9.04 -12.51
N VAL A 117 -0.23 -9.09 -13.79
CA VAL A 117 -0.12 -10.30 -14.61
C VAL A 117 0.73 -9.97 -15.82
N LEU A 118 1.92 -10.58 -15.91
CA LEU A 118 2.75 -10.48 -17.09
C LEU A 118 2.17 -11.41 -18.16
N ILE A 119 1.77 -10.82 -19.28
CA ILE A 119 1.35 -11.55 -20.47
C ILE A 119 2.41 -11.42 -21.56
N ARG A 120 2.60 -12.50 -22.32
CA ARG A 120 3.63 -12.58 -23.38
C ARG A 120 3.47 -11.51 -24.45
N ASN A 121 2.22 -11.16 -24.77
CA ASN A 121 1.84 -10.12 -25.72
C ASN A 121 0.43 -9.62 -25.40
N TRP A 122 0.03 -8.47 -25.93
CA TRP A 122 -1.29 -7.88 -25.71
C TRP A 122 -2.16 -7.80 -26.98
N THR A 123 -1.86 -8.60 -28.00
CA THR A 123 -2.64 -8.70 -29.25
C THR A 123 -4.14 -8.93 -29.02
N ALA A 124 -4.52 -9.70 -27.99
CA ALA A 124 -5.93 -9.93 -27.66
C ALA A 124 -6.71 -8.65 -27.35
N PHE A 125 -6.05 -7.65 -26.73
CA PHE A 125 -6.66 -6.34 -26.46
C PHE A 125 -6.86 -5.57 -27.77
N THR A 126 -5.88 -5.58 -28.67
CA THR A 126 -5.98 -4.97 -30.01
C THR A 126 -7.09 -5.62 -30.84
N ASN A 127 -7.15 -6.95 -30.88
CA ASN A 127 -8.17 -7.69 -31.63
C ASN A 127 -9.60 -7.39 -31.15
N LEU A 128 -9.76 -7.14 -29.84
CA LEU A 128 -11.03 -6.76 -29.23
C LEU A 128 -11.32 -5.25 -29.30
N GLY A 129 -10.34 -4.42 -29.67
CA GLY A 129 -10.47 -2.97 -29.67
C GLY A 129 -10.61 -2.35 -28.28
N ILE A 130 -10.04 -2.97 -27.24
CA ILE A 130 -10.17 -2.53 -25.84
C ILE A 130 -8.80 -2.27 -25.20
N SER A 131 -8.77 -1.40 -24.19
CA SER A 131 -7.60 -1.21 -23.31
C SER A 131 -7.88 -1.61 -21.85
N ARG A 132 -9.15 -1.88 -21.53
CA ARG A 132 -9.65 -2.18 -20.20
C ARG A 132 -10.90 -3.04 -20.27
N VAL A 133 -11.08 -3.89 -19.26
CA VAL A 133 -12.32 -4.60 -18.94
C VAL A 133 -12.85 -4.08 -17.59
N SER A 134 -14.14 -3.78 -17.52
CA SER A 134 -14.88 -3.54 -16.28
C SER A 134 -15.71 -4.78 -15.94
N ALA A 135 -15.50 -5.36 -14.77
CA ALA A 135 -16.10 -6.64 -14.38
C ALA A 135 -16.49 -6.62 -12.89
N PRO A 136 -17.44 -5.77 -12.46
CA PRO A 136 -17.74 -5.54 -11.04
C PRO A 136 -18.22 -6.79 -10.28
N GLY A 137 -18.76 -7.79 -10.97
CA GLY A 137 -19.21 -9.06 -10.38
C GLY A 137 -18.19 -10.20 -10.44
N MET A 138 -17.01 -9.97 -11.02
CA MET A 138 -15.93 -10.96 -11.08
C MET A 138 -14.99 -10.82 -9.88
N TYR A 139 -14.03 -11.74 -9.76
CA TYR A 139 -13.11 -11.78 -8.63
C TYR A 139 -12.27 -10.49 -8.48
N HIS A 140 -11.74 -9.97 -9.60
CA HIS A 140 -11.24 -8.60 -9.70
C HIS A 140 -12.29 -7.73 -10.39
N THR A 141 -12.45 -6.48 -9.93
CA THR A 141 -13.47 -5.57 -10.47
C THR A 141 -13.11 -5.02 -11.86
N GLY A 142 -11.89 -5.26 -12.33
CA GLY A 142 -11.48 -4.93 -13.68
C GLY A 142 -10.04 -5.32 -14.00
N VAL A 143 -9.71 -5.22 -15.28
CA VAL A 143 -8.40 -5.52 -15.87
C VAL A 143 -8.02 -4.36 -16.77
N ASN A 144 -6.78 -3.87 -16.67
CA ASN A 144 -6.28 -2.77 -17.49
C ASN A 144 -4.94 -3.16 -18.08
N LEU A 145 -4.65 -2.70 -19.30
CA LEU A 145 -3.27 -2.63 -19.75
C LEU A 145 -2.46 -1.77 -18.78
N GLY A 146 -1.21 -2.16 -18.54
CA GLY A 146 -0.28 -1.40 -17.71
C GLY A 146 -0.05 -0.01 -18.28
N ARG A 147 0.38 0.92 -17.43
CA ARG A 147 0.73 2.25 -17.90
C ARG A 147 2.04 2.19 -18.69
N SER A 148 2.02 2.67 -19.93
CA SER A 148 3.24 2.89 -20.72
C SER A 148 3.89 4.20 -20.30
N VAL A 149 4.73 4.15 -19.27
CA VAL A 149 5.52 5.31 -18.84
C VAL A 149 7.00 4.99 -19.02
N GLN A 150 7.70 5.85 -19.74
CA GLN A 150 9.14 5.74 -19.94
C GLN A 150 9.88 6.49 -18.82
N PHE A 151 10.94 5.88 -18.29
CA PHE A 151 11.67 6.39 -17.13
C PHE A 151 13.15 6.04 -17.25
N GLY A 152 14.01 7.02 -17.53
CA GLY A 152 15.41 6.74 -17.89
C GLY A 152 15.51 5.66 -18.97
N ASP A 153 16.21 4.56 -18.66
CA ASP A 153 16.39 3.42 -19.57
C ASP A 153 15.22 2.42 -19.56
N TYR A 154 14.21 2.58 -18.70
CA TYR A 154 13.01 1.75 -18.73
C TYR A 154 12.13 2.16 -19.91
N GLN A 155 12.00 1.25 -20.87
CA GLN A 155 11.11 1.39 -22.03
C GLN A 155 9.85 0.55 -21.81
N PRO A 156 8.64 1.16 -21.88
CA PRO A 156 7.41 0.39 -21.83
C PRO A 156 7.19 -0.38 -23.13
N SER A 157 6.29 -1.36 -23.11
CA SER A 157 5.81 -1.97 -24.35
C SER A 157 5.11 -0.94 -25.24
N THR A 158 5.43 -0.99 -26.53
CA THR A 158 5.01 -0.09 -27.59
C THR A 158 4.22 -0.79 -28.70
N SER A 159 4.31 -2.11 -28.81
CA SER A 159 3.63 -2.90 -29.85
C SER A 159 2.84 -4.10 -29.29
N PRO A 160 1.70 -4.49 -29.89
CA PRO A 160 0.86 -5.60 -29.40
C PRO A 160 1.54 -6.96 -29.27
N ASP A 161 2.60 -7.21 -30.02
CA ASP A 161 3.40 -8.44 -30.00
C ASP A 161 4.43 -8.48 -28.84
N GLU A 162 4.62 -7.38 -28.13
CA GLU A 162 5.55 -7.28 -27.00
C GLU A 162 4.86 -7.60 -25.65
N PRO A 163 5.61 -8.05 -24.63
CA PRO A 163 5.07 -8.34 -23.31
C PRO A 163 4.41 -7.14 -22.63
N MET A 164 3.35 -7.39 -21.88
CA MET A 164 2.61 -6.36 -21.15
C MET A 164 2.28 -6.80 -19.74
N ILE A 165 2.29 -5.88 -18.78
CA ILE A 165 1.80 -6.13 -17.43
C ILE A 165 0.36 -5.64 -17.35
N LEU A 166 -0.58 -6.55 -17.08
CA LEU A 166 -1.95 -6.20 -16.76
C LEU A 166 -2.05 -5.80 -15.29
N HIS A 167 -2.83 -4.75 -15.01
CA HIS A 167 -3.17 -4.34 -13.65
C HIS A 167 -4.64 -4.68 -13.35
N MET A 168 -4.85 -5.48 -12.31
CA MET A 168 -6.16 -5.90 -11.84
C MET A 168 -6.37 -5.47 -10.38
N THR A 169 -7.55 -4.96 -10.06
CA THR A 169 -7.89 -4.47 -8.72
C THR A 169 -8.98 -5.34 -8.10
N ARG A 170 -8.83 -5.67 -6.81
CA ARG A 170 -9.90 -6.26 -5.99
C ARG A 170 -9.96 -5.53 -4.65
N THR A 171 -11.17 -5.20 -4.21
CA THR A 171 -11.46 -4.66 -2.88
C THR A 171 -12.40 -5.65 -2.17
N PRO A 172 -11.86 -6.64 -1.42
CA PRO A 172 -12.68 -7.63 -0.74
C PRO A 172 -13.68 -6.95 0.20
N CYS A 173 -14.95 -7.33 0.13
CA CYS A 173 -16.00 -6.81 0.97
C CYS A 173 -17.09 -7.86 1.21
N ALA A 174 -18.06 -7.53 2.04
CA ALA A 174 -19.23 -8.37 2.33
C ALA A 174 -20.51 -7.53 2.19
N PRO A 175 -21.00 -7.32 0.96
CA PRO A 175 -22.16 -6.46 0.71
C PRO A 175 -23.36 -6.85 1.59
N GLY A 176 -24.09 -5.86 2.11
CA GLY A 176 -25.23 -6.05 3.01
C GLY A 176 -24.90 -5.85 4.50
N HIS A 177 -23.62 -5.79 4.88
CA HIS A 177 -23.22 -5.40 6.24
C HIS A 177 -22.87 -3.90 6.33
N PRO A 178 -22.86 -3.30 7.53
CA PRO A 178 -22.30 -1.95 7.74
C PRO A 178 -20.85 -1.86 7.24
N LYS A 179 -20.43 -0.73 6.69
CA LYS A 179 -19.15 -0.60 5.95
C LYS A 179 -17.93 -1.08 6.72
N LYS A 180 -17.81 -0.71 8.00
CA LYS A 180 -16.71 -1.16 8.87
C LYS A 180 -16.66 -2.67 9.00
N GLU A 181 -17.82 -3.32 9.06
CA GLU A 181 -17.90 -4.78 9.13
C GLU A 181 -17.54 -5.44 7.79
N GLN A 182 -17.96 -4.86 6.66
CA GLN A 182 -17.51 -5.30 5.35
C GLN A 182 -15.97 -5.28 5.23
N HIS A 183 -15.32 -4.24 5.76
CA HIS A 183 -13.86 -4.15 5.76
C HIS A 183 -13.21 -5.23 6.64
N ARG A 184 -13.76 -5.53 7.83
CA ARG A 184 -13.24 -6.60 8.68
C ARG A 184 -13.39 -7.98 8.03
N LEU A 185 -14.55 -8.25 7.45
CA LEU A 185 -14.82 -9.50 6.74
C LEU A 185 -13.95 -9.65 5.50
N GLY A 186 -13.83 -8.59 4.69
CA GLY A 186 -12.93 -8.57 3.54
C GLY A 186 -11.45 -8.73 3.91
N ARG A 187 -11.03 -8.20 5.06
CA ARG A 187 -9.69 -8.41 5.60
C ARG A 187 -9.46 -9.87 5.97
N ALA A 188 -10.43 -10.50 6.64
CA ALA A 188 -10.37 -11.91 7.02
C ALA A 188 -10.31 -12.81 5.77
N ASP A 189 -11.17 -12.56 4.77
CA ASP A 189 -11.13 -13.22 3.47
C ASP A 189 -9.73 -13.10 2.84
N LEU A 190 -9.18 -11.90 2.77
CA LEU A 190 -7.87 -11.66 2.15
C LEU A 190 -6.72 -12.39 2.85
N LEU A 191 -6.73 -12.43 4.19
CA LEU A 191 -5.73 -13.13 4.99
C LEU A 191 -5.83 -14.66 4.86
N ALA A 192 -7.05 -15.19 4.71
CA ALA A 192 -7.30 -16.62 4.53
C ALA A 192 -7.08 -17.09 3.08
N THR A 193 -7.11 -16.18 2.10
CA THR A 193 -7.01 -16.54 0.67
C THR A 193 -5.59 -16.96 0.30
N THR A 194 -5.46 -18.16 -0.27
CA THR A 194 -4.19 -18.69 -0.81
C THR A 194 -3.87 -18.12 -2.20
N PHE A 195 -2.60 -18.23 -2.62
CA PHE A 195 -2.20 -17.76 -3.94
C PHE A 195 -2.90 -18.53 -5.07
N GLU A 196 -3.11 -19.84 -4.92
CA GLU A 196 -3.75 -20.70 -5.92
C GLU A 196 -5.20 -20.26 -6.18
N THR A 197 -5.89 -19.76 -5.15
CA THR A 197 -7.21 -19.17 -5.31
C THR A 197 -7.15 -17.90 -6.17
N PHE A 198 -6.16 -17.02 -5.94
CA PHE A 198 -5.95 -15.86 -6.81
C PHE A 198 -5.65 -16.29 -8.24
N GLU A 199 -4.66 -17.18 -8.44
CA GLU A 199 -4.24 -17.64 -9.76
C GLU A 199 -5.40 -18.24 -10.56
N ARG A 200 -6.20 -19.13 -9.95
CA ARG A 200 -7.37 -19.72 -10.61
C ARG A 200 -8.35 -18.66 -11.07
N ASN A 201 -8.70 -17.71 -10.20
CA ASN A 201 -9.65 -16.65 -10.52
C ASN A 201 -9.11 -15.69 -11.58
N ILE A 202 -7.81 -15.40 -11.57
CA ILE A 202 -7.15 -14.58 -12.60
C ILE A 202 -7.22 -15.27 -13.97
N ARG A 203 -6.86 -16.56 -14.03
CA ARG A 203 -6.90 -17.34 -15.27
C ARG A 203 -8.33 -17.45 -15.82
N ASP A 204 -9.32 -17.73 -14.97
CA ASP A 204 -10.72 -17.76 -15.36
C ASP A 204 -11.20 -16.40 -15.89
N GLN A 205 -10.95 -15.33 -15.13
CA GLN A 205 -11.41 -13.99 -15.49
C GLN A 205 -10.79 -13.49 -16.80
N LEU A 206 -9.48 -13.67 -16.99
CA LEU A 206 -8.80 -13.28 -18.23
C LEU A 206 -9.27 -14.14 -19.41
N GLY A 207 -9.41 -15.45 -19.22
CA GLY A 207 -9.94 -16.35 -20.25
C GLY A 207 -11.35 -15.93 -20.70
N ARG A 208 -12.27 -15.69 -19.77
CA ARG A 208 -13.64 -15.27 -20.08
C ARG A 208 -13.70 -13.89 -20.73
N SER A 209 -12.80 -12.97 -20.35
CA SER A 209 -12.83 -11.59 -20.83
C SER A 209 -12.10 -11.40 -22.17
N LEU A 210 -11.07 -12.21 -22.46
CA LEU A 210 -10.14 -11.96 -23.56
C LEU A 210 -10.10 -13.07 -24.62
N ALA A 211 -10.74 -14.24 -24.41
CA ALA A 211 -10.70 -15.35 -25.36
C ALA A 211 -11.21 -14.97 -26.76
N GLY A 212 -12.20 -14.07 -26.86
CA GLY A 212 -12.67 -13.56 -28.16
C GLY A 212 -11.61 -12.80 -28.97
N GLY A 213 -10.55 -12.32 -28.31
CA GLY A 213 -9.38 -11.70 -28.93
C GLY A 213 -8.25 -12.70 -29.23
N GLY A 214 -8.43 -13.98 -28.93
CA GLY A 214 -7.42 -15.03 -29.10
C GLY A 214 -6.55 -15.32 -27.87
N PHE A 215 -6.87 -14.73 -26.70
CA PHE A 215 -6.13 -14.97 -25.46
C PHE A 215 -6.35 -16.40 -24.92
N ASP A 216 -5.28 -17.05 -24.50
CA ASP A 216 -5.27 -18.33 -23.80
C ASP A 216 -4.47 -18.17 -22.50
N ALA A 217 -5.14 -18.27 -21.36
CA ALA A 217 -4.51 -18.08 -20.06
C ALA A 217 -3.38 -19.08 -19.76
N ALA A 218 -3.40 -20.29 -20.31
CA ALA A 218 -2.35 -21.29 -20.10
C ALA A 218 -1.09 -20.98 -20.94
N ARG A 219 -1.28 -20.41 -22.13
CA ARG A 219 -0.20 -20.06 -23.06
C ARG A 219 0.39 -18.67 -22.80
N ASP A 220 -0.46 -17.70 -22.50
CA ASP A 220 -0.12 -16.28 -22.62
C ASP A 220 0.29 -15.64 -21.28
N ILE A 221 -0.05 -16.25 -20.13
CA ILE A 221 0.37 -15.75 -18.81
C ILE A 221 1.76 -16.30 -18.49
N GLU A 222 2.71 -15.40 -18.30
CA GLU A 222 4.11 -15.72 -17.98
C GLU A 222 4.40 -15.60 -16.47
N ALA A 223 3.77 -14.64 -15.78
CA ALA A 223 3.94 -14.46 -14.34
C ALA A 223 2.74 -13.76 -13.69
N ILE A 224 2.53 -14.04 -12.41
CA ILE A 224 1.50 -13.39 -11.58
C ILE A 224 2.14 -12.92 -10.28
N THR A 225 1.88 -11.66 -9.92
CA THR A 225 2.21 -11.10 -8.60
C THR A 225 0.94 -10.57 -7.94
N VAL A 226 0.72 -10.93 -6.68
CA VAL A 226 -0.45 -10.48 -5.89
C VAL A 226 0.02 -9.67 -4.69
N ASN A 227 -0.24 -8.36 -4.72
CA ASN A 227 0.02 -7.46 -3.59
C ASN A 227 -1.23 -7.36 -2.72
N ARG A 228 -1.16 -7.93 -1.52
CA ARG A 228 -2.28 -8.00 -0.56
C ARG A 228 -2.10 -6.94 0.52
N TRP A 229 -3.09 -6.08 0.68
CA TRP A 229 -3.13 -5.03 1.69
C TRP A 229 -4.35 -5.22 2.60
N PRO A 230 -4.25 -6.07 3.65
CA PRO A 230 -5.34 -6.28 4.62
C PRO A 230 -5.77 -4.99 5.33
N HIS A 231 -4.86 -4.02 5.42
CA HIS A 231 -5.07 -2.68 5.95
C HIS A 231 -4.67 -1.63 4.89
N GLY A 232 -5.37 -1.65 3.75
CA GLY A 232 -5.09 -0.79 2.59
C GLY A 232 -5.48 0.67 2.82
N TYR A 233 -6.48 1.14 2.07
CA TYR A 233 -6.89 2.54 2.13
C TYR A 233 -7.51 2.92 3.47
N ALA A 234 -7.36 4.20 3.82
CA ALA A 234 -8.03 4.79 4.96
C ALA A 234 -9.56 4.65 4.83
N TYR A 235 -10.23 4.65 5.98
CA TYR A 235 -11.69 4.68 6.01
C TYR A 235 -12.17 6.00 5.41
N SER A 236 -13.00 5.93 4.37
CA SER A 236 -13.76 7.09 3.92
C SER A 236 -15.05 7.19 4.71
N TYR A 237 -15.38 8.38 5.19
CA TYR A 237 -16.69 8.62 5.80
C TYR A 237 -17.79 8.54 4.74
N ASN A 238 -18.99 8.19 5.16
CA ASN A 238 -20.17 8.12 4.31
C ASN A 238 -21.44 8.43 5.11
N THR A 239 -22.42 9.04 4.46
CA THR A 239 -23.63 9.55 5.10
C THR A 239 -24.58 8.46 5.62
N LEU A 240 -24.35 7.18 5.32
CA LEU A 240 -25.19 6.08 5.81
C LEU A 240 -24.74 5.59 7.19
N ASP A 241 -23.42 5.52 7.40
CA ASP A 241 -22.84 4.94 8.61
C ASP A 241 -22.19 5.98 9.54
N ASP A 242 -21.96 7.20 9.05
CA ASP A 242 -21.17 8.22 9.74
C ASP A 242 -21.95 9.56 9.80
N PRO A 243 -21.64 10.42 10.79
CA PRO A 243 -22.23 11.75 10.89
C PRO A 243 -22.04 12.55 9.59
N ILE A 244 -23.07 13.31 9.20
CA ILE A 244 -23.11 14.00 7.91
C ILE A 244 -21.99 15.04 7.79
N GLU A 245 -21.64 15.68 8.91
CA GLU A 245 -20.53 16.61 9.06
C GLU A 245 -19.19 15.99 8.65
N TRP A 246 -18.95 14.72 8.97
CA TRP A 246 -17.69 14.02 8.63
C TRP A 246 -17.68 13.51 7.19
N ALA A 247 -18.86 13.23 6.64
CA ALA A 247 -19.00 12.62 5.33
C ALA A 247 -19.04 13.62 4.17
N LEU A 248 -19.58 14.83 4.39
CA LEU A 248 -19.83 15.79 3.32
C LEU A 248 -19.04 17.08 3.41
N PHE A 249 -18.54 17.43 4.59
CA PHE A 249 -17.81 18.68 4.79
C PHE A 249 -16.32 18.36 4.94
N ALA A 250 -15.47 19.22 4.36
CA ALA A 250 -14.09 19.24 4.77
C ALA A 250 -14.05 19.61 6.27
N PRO A 251 -13.18 19.01 7.08
CA PRO A 251 -12.97 19.51 8.44
C PRO A 251 -12.65 21.00 8.37
N ASP A 252 -13.18 21.77 9.33
CA ASP A 252 -12.89 23.19 9.50
C ASP A 252 -11.41 23.35 9.91
N ASP A 253 -10.49 23.25 8.94
CA ASP A 253 -9.08 23.63 9.06
C ASP A 253 -8.80 24.88 8.20
#